data_AF-A0A1B0Z2V8-F1
#
_entry.id   AF-A0A1B0Z2V8-F1
#
_cell.length_a   1.000
_cell.length_b   1.000
_cell.length_c   1.000
_cell.angle_alpha   90.00
_cell.angle_beta   90.00
_cell.angle_gamma   90.00
#
_symmetry.space_group_name_H-M   'P 1'
#
loop_
_entity.id
_entity.type
_entity.pdbx_description
1 polymer ?
#
loop_
_entity_poly.entity_id
_entity_poly.type
_entity_poly.pdbx_seq_one_letter_code
_entity_poly.pdbx_strand_id
1 'polypeptide(L)'
;MWFFLIKSIVGAILGQATNSWFKKTKMGLWFYKKVDTCYNWAAKRYDLDVLTKEEKLIKKFPALTKKIDKLEDQVAKLKVEIVNIRRK
;
A
#
# COMPACT_ATOMS: atom_id res chain seq x y z
N MET A 1 37.63 26.08 5.54
CA MET A 1 36.59 25.32 6.26
C MET A 1 35.22 26.03 6.38
N TRP A 2 34.98 27.18 5.73
CA TRP A 2 33.65 27.84 5.75
C TRP A 2 32.80 27.58 4.48
N PHE A 3 33.46 27.24 3.38
CA PHE A 3 32.83 26.93 2.10
C PHE A 3 31.89 25.72 2.16
N PHE A 4 32.21 24.70 2.95
CA PHE A 4 31.34 23.55 3.16
C PHE A 4 30.05 23.93 3.90
N LEU A 5 30.14 24.80 4.90
CA LEU A 5 28.98 25.23 5.67
C LEU A 5 28.00 26.06 4.82
N ILE A 6 28.53 26.98 4.02
CA ILE A 6 27.73 27.79 3.08
C ILE A 6 27.09 26.89 2.02
N LYS A 7 27.83 25.92 1.48
CA LYS A 7 27.26 24.93 0.55
C LYS A 7 26.14 24.09 1.16
N SER A 8 26.25 23.70 2.43
CA SER A 8 25.19 22.97 3.14
C SER A 8 23.95 23.83 3.39
N ILE A 9 24.13 25.11 3.73
CA ILE A 9 23.02 26.06 3.93
C ILE A 9 22.32 26.35 2.60
N VAL A 10 23.08 26.64 1.54
CA VAL A 10 22.54 26.85 0.19
C VAL A 10 21.87 25.58 -0.31
N GLY A 11 22.47 24.40 -0.12
CA GLY A 11 21.86 23.12 -0.46
C GLY A 11 20.56 22.82 0.30
N ALA A 12 20.46 23.22 1.56
CA ALA A 12 19.25 23.06 2.36
C ALA A 12 18.12 24.03 1.92
N ILE A 13 18.45 25.30 1.65
CA ILE A 13 17.50 26.29 1.15
C ILE A 13 17.05 25.93 -0.27
N LEU A 14 17.99 25.56 -1.14
CA LEU A 14 17.70 25.11 -2.49
C LEU A 14 16.90 23.81 -2.48
N GLY A 15 17.17 22.88 -1.55
CA GLY A 15 16.42 21.64 -1.36
C GLY A 15 14.97 21.89 -0.92
N GLN A 16 14.77 22.75 0.08
CA GLN A 16 13.43 23.16 0.53
C GLN A 16 12.66 23.94 -0.54
N ALA A 17 13.32 24.89 -1.21
CA ALA A 17 12.72 25.65 -2.30
C ALA A 17 12.41 24.75 -3.50
N THR A 18 13.28 23.80 -3.83
CA THR A 18 13.07 22.82 -4.90
C THR A 18 11.91 21.89 -4.57
N ASN A 19 11.73 21.43 -3.33
CA ASN A 19 10.58 20.60 -2.97
C ASN A 19 9.24 21.34 -3.16
N SER A 20 9.16 22.61 -2.78
CA SER A 20 7.96 23.44 -2.97
C SER A 20 7.75 23.85 -4.43
N TRP A 21 8.83 24.14 -5.15
CA TRP A 21 8.81 24.53 -6.56
C TRP A 21 8.50 23.33 -7.49
N PHE A 22 9.14 22.19 -7.28
CA PHE A 22 8.98 20.95 -8.04
C PHE A 22 7.55 20.38 -7.93
N LYS A 23 6.90 20.55 -6.78
CA LYS A 23 5.49 20.19 -6.58
C LYS A 23 4.54 21.07 -7.40
N LYS A 24 4.94 22.30 -7.74
CA LYS A 24 4.15 23.26 -8.56
C LYS A 24 4.57 23.29 -10.04
N THR A 25 5.71 22.72 -10.41
CA THR A 25 6.15 22.69 -11.81
C THR A 25 5.31 21.70 -12.62
N LYS A 26 4.91 22.10 -13.84
CA LYS A 26 4.19 21.24 -14.80
C LYS A 26 4.87 19.89 -15.05
N MET A 27 6.21 19.84 -14.90
CA MET A 27 7.02 18.62 -15.04
C MET A 27 6.85 17.65 -13.87
N GLY A 28 6.70 18.13 -12.63
CA GLY A 28 6.40 17.29 -11.47
C GLY A 28 5.01 16.67 -11.59
N LEU A 29 4.01 17.46 -11.96
CA LEU A 29 2.65 16.95 -12.20
C LEU A 29 2.60 15.93 -13.35
N TRP A 30 3.40 16.14 -14.41
CA TRP A 30 3.56 15.18 -15.51
C TRP A 30 4.24 13.89 -15.05
N PHE A 31 5.29 13.98 -14.23
CA PHE A 31 5.98 12.82 -13.68
C PHE A 31 5.06 12.02 -12.75
N TYR A 32 4.33 12.68 -11.84
CA TYR A 32 3.31 12.04 -11.01
C TYR A 32 2.26 11.32 -11.87
N LYS A 33 1.69 12.00 -12.87
CA LYS A 33 0.73 11.35 -13.80
C LYS A 33 1.34 10.16 -14.54
N LYS A 34 2.61 10.22 -14.92
CA LYS A 34 3.29 9.13 -15.62
C LYS A 34 3.54 7.94 -14.70
N VAL A 35 3.95 8.19 -13.45
CA VAL A 35 4.11 7.16 -12.41
C VAL A 35 2.77 6.53 -12.07
N ASP A 36 1.70 7.32 -11.88
CA ASP A 36 0.36 6.80 -11.63
C ASP A 36 -0.13 5.92 -12.79
N THR A 37 0.14 6.31 -14.03
CA THR A 37 -0.21 5.49 -15.21
C THR A 37 0.58 4.19 -15.24
N CYS A 38 1.87 4.22 -14.89
CA CYS A 38 2.71 3.03 -14.78
C CYS A 38 2.20 2.10 -13.66
N TYR A 39 1.84 2.67 -12.51
CA TYR A 39 1.31 1.94 -11.38
C TYR A 39 -0.05 1.31 -11.70
N ASN A 40 -0.94 2.04 -12.37
CA ASN A 40 -2.24 1.53 -12.80
C ASN A 40 -2.11 0.45 -13.90
N TRP A 41 -1.13 0.60 -14.79
CA TRP A 41 -0.79 -0.44 -15.77
C TRP A 41 -0.21 -1.69 -15.11
N ALA A 42 0.69 -1.51 -14.13
CA ALA A 42 1.24 -2.60 -13.34
C ALA A 42 0.13 -3.28 -12.55
N ALA A 43 -0.74 -2.53 -11.88
CA ALA A 43 -1.90 -3.06 -11.17
C ALA A 43 -2.78 -3.89 -12.10
N LYS A 44 -3.20 -3.38 -13.26
CA LYS A 44 -4.02 -4.15 -14.22
C LYS A 44 -3.32 -5.40 -14.77
N ARG A 45 -2.00 -5.37 -14.93
CA ARG A 45 -1.23 -6.50 -15.46
C ARG A 45 -0.92 -7.55 -14.40
N TYR A 46 -0.68 -7.11 -13.17
CA TYR A 46 -0.38 -7.97 -12.03
C TYR A 46 -1.62 -8.34 -11.24
N ASP A 47 -2.81 -7.78 -11.46
CA ASP A 47 -4.04 -8.22 -10.76
C ASP A 47 -4.27 -9.73 -10.99
N LEU A 48 -4.12 -10.18 -12.24
CA LEU A 48 -4.12 -11.60 -12.61
C LEU A 48 -2.95 -12.39 -12.00
N ASP A 49 -1.78 -11.76 -11.84
CA ASP A 49 -0.59 -12.39 -11.23
C ASP A 49 -0.65 -12.40 -9.69
N VAL A 50 -1.36 -11.46 -9.07
CA VAL A 50 -1.67 -11.37 -7.64
C VAL A 50 -2.69 -12.45 -7.31
N LEU A 51 -3.79 -12.55 -8.07
CA LEU A 51 -4.73 -13.67 -7.99
C LEU A 51 -4.01 -15.02 -8.13
N THR A 52 -3.11 -15.15 -9.10
CA THR A 52 -2.31 -16.38 -9.29
C THR A 52 -1.31 -16.62 -8.14
N LYS A 53 -0.71 -15.56 -7.57
CA LYS A 53 0.21 -15.65 -6.42
C LYS A 53 -0.54 -16.01 -5.15
N GLU A 54 -1.74 -15.47 -4.94
CA GLU A 54 -2.62 -15.82 -3.84
C GLU A 54 -3.06 -17.28 -3.93
N GLU A 55 -3.48 -17.76 -5.10
CA GLU A 55 -3.78 -19.20 -5.30
C GLU A 55 -2.56 -20.09 -5.01
N LYS A 56 -1.37 -19.68 -5.43
CA LYS A 56 -0.11 -20.40 -5.13
C LYS A 56 0.25 -20.33 -3.63
N LEU A 57 -0.05 -19.22 -2.95
CA LEU A 57 0.19 -19.05 -1.52
C LEU A 57 -0.80 -19.87 -0.68
N ILE A 58 -2.08 -19.89 -1.07
CA ILE A 58 -3.11 -20.76 -0.49
C ILE A 58 -2.70 -22.24 -0.65
N LYS A 59 -2.22 -22.63 -1.84
CA LYS A 59 -1.68 -23.98 -2.07
C LYS A 59 -0.42 -24.29 -1.25
N LYS A 60 0.44 -23.30 -1.01
CA LYS A 60 1.68 -23.46 -0.23
C LYS A 60 1.44 -23.53 1.28
N PHE A 61 0.37 -22.90 1.78
CA PHE A 61 0.07 -22.85 3.21
C PHE A 61 -1.32 -23.39 3.56
N PRO A 62 -1.60 -24.69 3.29
CA PRO A 62 -2.89 -25.31 3.60
C PRO A 62 -3.21 -25.30 5.10
N ALA A 63 -2.19 -25.24 5.96
CA ALA A 63 -2.35 -25.14 7.40
C ALA A 63 -2.82 -23.74 7.87
N LEU A 64 -2.54 -22.68 7.10
CA LEU A 64 -3.03 -21.33 7.39
C LEU A 64 -4.49 -21.19 6.98
N THR A 65 -4.88 -21.70 5.81
CA THR A 65 -6.27 -21.73 5.37
C THR A 65 -7.17 -22.46 6.36
N LYS A 66 -6.77 -23.66 6.82
CA LYS A 66 -7.52 -24.40 7.85
C LYS A 66 -7.69 -23.63 9.17
N LYS A 67 -6.72 -22.79 9.54
CA LYS A 67 -6.83 -21.94 10.73
C LYS A 67 -7.79 -20.77 10.49
N ILE A 68 -7.78 -20.18 9.30
CA ILE A 68 -8.71 -19.12 8.90
C ILE A 68 -10.14 -19.66 8.91
N ASP A 69 -10.41 -20.79 8.26
CA ASP A 69 -11.75 -21.41 8.24
C ASP A 69 -12.27 -21.69 9.65
N LYS A 70 -11.41 -22.24 10.52
CA LYS A 70 -11.77 -22.50 11.93
C LYS A 70 -12.09 -21.22 12.70
N LEU A 71 -11.38 -20.13 12.42
CA LEU A 71 -11.64 -18.82 13.05
C LEU A 71 -12.95 -18.21 12.53
N GLU A 72 -13.23 -18.33 11.23
CA GLU A 72 -14.50 -17.87 10.63
C GLU A 72 -15.70 -18.63 11.20
N ASP A 73 -15.60 -19.95 11.37
CA ASP A 73 -16.63 -20.78 11.99
C ASP A 73 -16.91 -20.37 13.45
N GLN A 74 -15.86 -20.04 14.21
CA GLN A 74 -16.01 -19.56 15.58
C GLN A 74 -16.71 -18.20 15.62
N VAL A 75 -16.33 -17.29 14.73
CA VAL A 75 -16.98 -15.97 14.61
C VAL A 75 -18.44 -16.11 14.21
N ALA A 76 -18.77 -17.03 13.30
CA ALA A 76 -20.15 -17.30 12.89
C ALA A 76 -20.99 -17.81 14.07
N LYS A 77 -20.48 -18.76 14.85
CA LYS A 77 -21.15 -19.28 16.06
C LYS A 77 -21.37 -18.17 17.10
N LEU A 78 -20.34 -17.37 17.37
CA LEU A 78 -20.44 -16.23 18.29
C LEU A 78 -21.47 -15.20 17.82
N LYS A 79 -21.54 -14.89 16.51
CA LYS A 79 -22.57 -14.00 15.97
C LYS A 79 -23.98 -14.55 16.17
N VAL A 80 -24.19 -15.85 15.96
CA VAL A 80 -25.49 -16.49 16.17
C VAL A 80 -25.87 -16.47 17.66
N GLU A 81 -24.92 -16.74 18.55
CA GLU A 81 -25.13 -16.64 20.00
C GLU A 81 -25.49 -15.22 20.43
N ILE A 82 -24.78 -14.20 19.92
CA ILE A 82 -25.11 -12.78 20.19
C ILE A 82 -26.51 -12.43 19.70
N VAL A 83 -26.92 -12.91 18.51
CA VAL A 83 -28.26 -12.67 17.98
C VAL A 83 -29.33 -13.35 18.84
N ASN A 84 -29.09 -14.58 19.29
CA ASN A 84 -30.02 -15.31 20.15
C ASN A 84 -30.14 -14.69 21.54
N ILE A 85 -29.04 -14.17 22.10
CA ILE A 85 -29.05 -13.43 23.37
C ILE A 85 -29.83 -12.12 23.21
N ARG A 86 -29.65 -11.39 22.09
CA ARG A 86 -30.39 -10.15 21.81
C ARG A 86 -31.90 -10.38 21.59
N ARG A 87 -32.31 -11.57 21.17
CA ARG A 87 -33.72 -11.93 20.94
C ARG A 87 -34.45 -12.33 22.24
N LYS A 88 -33.72 -12.58 23.33
CA LYS A 88 -34.25 -12.94 24.65
C LYS A 88 -34.40 -11.69 25.53
#